data_AF-A0A934HA65-F1
#
_entry.id   AF-A0A934HA65-F1
#
_cell.length_a   1.000
_cell.length_b   1.000
_cell.length_c   1.000
_cell.angle_alpha   90.00
_cell.angle_beta   90.00
_cell.angle_gamma   90.00
#
_symmetry.space_group_name_H-M   'P 1'
#
loop_
_entity.id
_entity.type
_entity.pdbx_description
1 polymer ?
#
loop_
_entity_poly.entity_id
_entity_poly.type
_entity_poly.pdbx_seq_one_letter_code
_entity_poly.pdbx_strand_id
1 'polypeptide(L)'
;DFLNQLSLEEAKAWLTAINGVGPKTAAIILLFAFNRPAFPVDTHVHRVTQRIGLIGPKTNAERAHIELETIIPPEEYYAAHLNIIRHGRTVCHARHPNCEACPLTSFCDYFQSHSSESR
;
A
#
# COMPACT_ATOMS: atom_id res chain seq x y z
N ASP A 1 21.26 3.23 16.49
CA ASP A 1 20.00 2.85 17.17
C ASP A 1 19.77 1.34 17.18
N PHE A 2 19.20 0.84 18.28
CA PHE A 2 19.04 -0.60 18.53
C PHE A 2 18.09 -1.29 17.53
N LEU A 3 17.10 -0.58 16.97
CA LEU A 3 16.19 -1.12 15.97
C LEU A 3 16.90 -1.59 14.68
N ASN A 4 18.07 -1.04 14.35
CA ASN A 4 18.88 -1.50 13.22
C ASN A 4 19.63 -2.81 13.48
N GLN A 5 19.74 -3.22 14.75
CA GLN A 5 20.42 -4.46 15.14
C GLN A 5 19.47 -5.67 15.11
N LEU A 6 18.15 -5.43 15.08
CA LEU A 6 17.12 -6.46 15.01
C LEU A 6 16.85 -6.89 13.57
N SER A 7 16.43 -8.15 13.37
CA SER A 7 15.82 -8.56 12.10
C SER A 7 14.55 -7.74 11.81
N LEU A 8 14.07 -7.77 10.56
CA LEU A 8 12.91 -6.94 10.18
C LEU A 8 11.66 -7.37 10.96
N GLU A 9 11.48 -8.68 11.13
CA GLU A 9 10.36 -9.25 11.88
C GLU A 9 10.44 -8.92 13.37
N GLU A 10 11.61 -9.01 14.00
CA GLU A 10 11.80 -8.61 15.40
C GLU A 10 11.53 -7.12 15.61
N ALA A 11 11.99 -6.27 14.67
CA ALA A 11 11.74 -4.84 14.74
C ALA A 11 10.26 -4.49 14.55
N LYS A 12 9.57 -5.15 13.61
CA LYS A 12 8.11 -5.04 13.43
C LYS A 12 7.39 -5.45 14.72
N ALA A 13 7.70 -6.62 15.27
CA ALA A 13 7.10 -7.15 16.50
C ALA A 13 7.31 -6.21 17.69
N TRP A 14 8.54 -5.72 17.88
CA TRP A 14 8.88 -4.78 18.96
C TRP A 14 8.07 -3.50 18.87
N LEU A 15 7.97 -2.89 17.66
CA LEU A 15 7.20 -1.67 17.46
C LEU A 15 5.71 -1.90 17.71
N THR A 16 5.15 -3.01 17.21
CA THR A 16 3.72 -3.31 17.40
C THR A 16 3.34 -3.68 18.83
N ALA A 17 4.31 -3.97 19.71
CA ALA A 17 4.06 -4.17 21.13
C ALA A 17 3.76 -2.87 21.88
N ILE A 18 4.06 -1.71 21.27
CA ILE A 18 3.75 -0.39 21.85
C ILE A 18 2.24 -0.12 21.69
N ASN A 19 1.58 0.21 22.80
CA ASN A 19 0.15 0.56 22.77
C ASN A 19 -0.12 1.71 21.79
N GLY A 20 -1.01 1.48 20.82
CA GLY A 20 -1.35 2.44 19.77
C GLY A 20 -0.51 2.33 18.49
N VAL A 21 0.50 1.47 18.44
CA VAL A 21 1.32 1.23 17.24
C VAL A 21 0.82 -0.04 16.53
N GLY A 22 0.06 0.15 15.44
CA GLY A 22 -0.33 -0.93 14.55
C GLY A 22 0.71 -1.25 13.47
N PRO A 23 0.48 -2.31 12.65
CA PRO A 23 1.40 -2.73 11.58
C PRO A 23 1.78 -1.62 10.59
N LYS A 24 0.81 -0.78 10.20
CA LYS A 24 1.06 0.41 9.38
C LYS A 24 2.06 1.36 10.02
N THR A 25 1.84 1.74 11.27
CA THR A 25 2.69 2.71 11.97
C THR A 25 4.10 2.15 12.13
N ALA A 26 4.23 0.87 12.48
CA ALA A 26 5.53 0.19 12.54
C ALA A 26 6.26 0.22 11.18
N ALA A 27 5.57 -0.11 10.09
CA ALA A 27 6.15 -0.05 8.74
C ALA A 27 6.58 1.36 8.32
N ILE A 28 5.80 2.40 8.66
CA ILE A 28 6.19 3.80 8.43
C ILE A 28 7.48 4.14 9.16
N ILE A 29 7.59 3.79 10.44
CA ILE A 29 8.81 4.06 11.23
C ILE A 29 10.02 3.37 10.59
N LEU A 30 9.90 2.07 10.29
CA LEU A 30 10.98 1.28 9.71
C LEU A 30 11.41 1.80 8.34
N LEU A 31 10.47 2.13 7.46
CA LEU A 31 10.77 2.60 6.11
C LEU A 31 11.34 4.03 6.12
N PHE A 32 10.68 4.97 6.78
CA PHE A 32 11.03 6.39 6.67
C PHE A 32 12.16 6.81 7.59
N ALA A 33 12.25 6.26 8.81
CA ALA A 33 13.26 6.67 9.78
C ALA A 33 14.50 5.77 9.75
N PHE A 34 14.33 4.48 9.43
CA PHE A 34 15.43 3.50 9.46
C PHE A 34 15.86 3.00 8.08
N ASN A 35 15.23 3.47 7.00
CA ASN A 35 15.48 3.02 5.62
C ASN A 35 15.44 1.50 5.47
N ARG A 36 14.50 0.85 6.17
CA ARG A 36 14.30 -0.60 6.16
C ARG A 36 13.11 -0.98 5.30
N PRO A 37 13.15 -2.11 4.57
CA PRO A 37 12.10 -2.47 3.62
C PRO A 37 10.87 -3.06 4.32
N ALA A 38 10.08 -2.21 4.99
CA ALA A 38 8.75 -2.55 5.49
C ALA A 38 7.70 -1.72 4.74
N PHE A 39 6.80 -2.36 3.99
CA PHE A 39 5.86 -1.63 3.14
C PHE A 39 4.61 -1.19 3.93
N PRO A 40 4.33 0.12 4.08
CA PRO A 40 3.18 0.58 4.83
C PRO A 40 1.93 0.61 3.94
N VAL A 41 0.86 -0.02 4.41
CA VAL A 41 -0.45 -0.02 3.78
C VAL A 41 -1.42 0.83 4.59
N ASP A 42 -1.96 1.87 3.96
CA ASP A 42 -3.08 2.65 4.49
C ASP A 42 -4.34 2.46 3.65
N THR A 43 -5.39 3.24 3.91
CA THR A 43 -6.66 3.14 3.19
C THR A 43 -6.58 3.57 1.72
N HIS A 44 -5.61 4.42 1.35
CA HIS A 44 -5.37 4.78 -0.04
C HIS A 44 -4.59 3.68 -0.74
N VAL A 45 -3.51 3.19 -0.13
CA VAL A 45 -2.70 2.09 -0.66
C VAL A 45 -3.58 0.87 -0.88
N HIS A 46 -4.28 0.41 0.15
CA HIS A 46 -5.15 -0.76 0.08
C HIS A 46 -6.19 -0.65 -1.04
N ARG A 47 -6.92 0.46 -1.11
CA ARG A 47 -7.95 0.67 -2.14
C ARG A 47 -7.36 0.72 -3.54
N VAL A 48 -6.27 1.47 -3.74
CA VAL A 48 -5.69 1.69 -5.06
C VAL A 48 -5.10 0.39 -5.59
N THR A 49 -4.32 -0.33 -4.78
CA THR A 49 -3.70 -1.60 -5.18
C THR A 49 -4.75 -2.68 -5.43
N GLN A 50 -5.83 -2.72 -4.64
CA GLN A 50 -6.96 -3.63 -4.89
C GLN A 50 -7.72 -3.29 -6.17
N ARG A 51 -7.98 -2.01 -6.46
CA ARG A 51 -8.68 -1.60 -7.70
C ARG A 51 -7.85 -1.85 -8.96
N ILE A 52 -6.54 -1.64 -8.88
CA ILE A 52 -5.64 -1.92 -10.00
C ILE A 52 -5.58 -3.43 -10.26
N GLY A 53 -5.67 -4.25 -9.22
CA GLY A 53 -5.56 -5.71 -9.33
C GLY A 53 -4.24 -6.28 -8.79
N LEU A 54 -3.44 -5.46 -8.10
CA LEU A 54 -2.18 -5.93 -7.48
C LEU A 54 -2.45 -6.87 -6.30
N ILE A 55 -3.51 -6.61 -5.52
CA ILE A 55 -3.95 -7.49 -4.44
C ILE A 55 -5.39 -7.92 -4.68
N GLY A 56 -5.77 -9.07 -4.12
CA GLY A 56 -7.07 -9.67 -4.35
C GLY A 56 -8.25 -8.86 -3.78
N PRO A 57 -9.47 -9.03 -4.33
CA PRO A 57 -10.68 -8.34 -3.86
C PRO A 57 -11.09 -8.71 -2.42
N LYS A 58 -10.55 -9.83 -1.89
CA LYS A 58 -10.78 -10.30 -0.51
C LYS A 58 -9.59 -10.07 0.42
N THR A 59 -8.51 -9.45 -0.06
CA THR A 59 -7.32 -9.15 0.74
C THR A 59 -7.67 -8.06 1.76
N ASN A 60 -7.54 -8.38 3.05
CA ASN A 60 -7.73 -7.42 4.13
C ASN A 60 -6.46 -6.56 4.33
N ALA A 61 -6.54 -5.52 5.17
CA ALA A 61 -5.43 -4.59 5.36
C ALA A 61 -4.16 -5.27 5.90
N GLU A 62 -4.28 -6.23 6.82
CA GLU A 62 -3.14 -6.96 7.39
C GLU A 62 -2.44 -7.82 6.34
N ARG A 63 -3.19 -8.57 5.53
CA ARG A 63 -2.63 -9.40 4.44
C ARG A 63 -2.04 -8.55 3.33
N ALA A 64 -2.60 -7.37 3.06
CA ALA A 64 -2.10 -6.47 2.03
C ALA A 64 -0.65 -6.03 2.28
N HIS A 65 -0.21 -5.90 3.54
CA HIS A 65 1.20 -5.62 3.86
C HIS A 65 2.11 -6.72 3.31
N ILE A 66 1.77 -7.98 3.58
CA ILE A 66 2.57 -9.14 3.19
C ILE A 66 2.53 -9.29 1.66
N GLU A 67 1.35 -9.24 1.04
CA GLU A 67 1.20 -9.39 -0.41
C GLU A 67 1.97 -8.30 -1.17
N LEU A 68 1.87 -7.03 -0.77
CA LEU A 68 2.57 -5.95 -1.46
C LEU A 68 4.09 -6.01 -1.26
N GLU A 69 4.58 -6.52 -0.13
CA GLU A 69 6.01 -6.80 0.07
C GLU A 69 6.54 -7.90 -0.87
N THR A 70 5.67 -8.78 -1.40
CA THR A 70 6.07 -9.78 -2.42
C THR A 70 6.01 -9.28 -3.86
N ILE A 71 5.32 -8.16 -4.11
CA ILE A 71 5.04 -7.64 -5.44
C ILE A 71 5.94 -6.46 -5.79
N ILE A 72 6.15 -5.55 -4.84
CA ILE A 72 6.91 -4.33 -5.05
C ILE A 72 8.39 -4.64 -4.72
N PRO A 73 9.36 -4.18 -5.53
CA PRO A 73 10.76 -4.27 -5.15
C PRO A 73 11.06 -3.46 -3.87
N PRO A 74 11.82 -4.00 -2.90
CA PRO A 74 12.14 -3.32 -1.64
C PRO A 74 12.71 -1.90 -1.79
N GLU A 75 13.53 -1.67 -2.81
CA GLU A 75 14.12 -0.37 -3.16
C GLU A 75 13.08 0.67 -3.61
N GLU A 76 11.90 0.24 -4.05
CA GLU A 76 10.83 1.10 -4.52
C GLU A 76 9.81 1.45 -3.42
N TYR A 77 9.85 0.81 -2.25
CA TYR A 77 8.82 0.95 -1.21
C TYR A 77 8.49 2.39 -0.85
N TYR A 78 9.52 3.23 -0.70
CA TYR A 78 9.35 4.64 -0.38
C TYR A 78 8.59 5.38 -1.49
N ALA A 79 9.05 5.25 -2.73
CA ALA A 79 8.48 5.92 -3.88
C ALA A 79 7.06 5.40 -4.18
N ALA A 80 6.88 4.08 -4.17
CA ALA A 80 5.61 3.42 -4.37
C ALA A 80 4.58 3.88 -3.32
N HIS A 81 4.92 3.87 -2.04
CA HIS A 81 4.02 4.30 -0.97
C HIS A 81 3.52 5.74 -1.18
N LEU A 82 4.43 6.68 -1.43
CA LEU A 82 4.06 8.09 -1.65
C LEU A 82 3.24 8.30 -2.92
N ASN A 83 3.64 7.66 -4.02
CA ASN A 83 2.97 7.80 -5.32
C ASN A 83 1.56 7.22 -5.28
N ILE A 84 1.38 6.05 -4.64
CA ILE A 84 0.07 5.42 -4.48
C ILE A 84 -0.85 6.26 -3.60
N ILE A 85 -0.34 6.80 -2.47
CA ILE A 85 -1.12 7.71 -1.62
C ILE A 85 -1.54 8.96 -2.41
N ARG A 86 -0.61 9.58 -3.14
CA ARG A 86 -0.90 10.75 -3.96
C ARG A 86 -1.98 10.43 -5.00
N HIS A 87 -1.83 9.34 -5.73
CA HIS A 87 -2.81 8.90 -6.71
C HIS A 87 -4.19 8.63 -6.09
N GLY A 88 -4.23 7.94 -4.95
CA GLY A 88 -5.46 7.68 -4.20
C GLY A 88 -6.12 8.93 -3.63
N ARG A 89 -5.38 10.04 -3.48
CA ARG A 89 -5.91 11.33 -3.02
C ARG A 89 -6.40 12.23 -4.14
N THR A 90 -5.75 12.19 -5.31
CA THR A 90 -6.00 13.16 -6.39
C THR A 90 -6.75 12.59 -7.59
N VAL A 91 -6.81 11.26 -7.74
CA VAL A 91 -7.43 10.60 -8.90
C VAL A 91 -8.34 9.46 -8.46
N CYS A 92 -7.80 8.46 -7.77
CA CYS A 92 -8.53 7.26 -7.38
C CYS A 92 -9.25 7.44 -6.03
N HIS A 93 -10.17 8.41 -6.00
CA HIS A 93 -10.98 8.72 -4.82
C HIS A 93 -11.81 7.52 -4.36
N ALA A 94 -12.10 7.45 -3.06
CA ALA A 94 -12.89 6.35 -2.49
C ALA A 94 -14.28 6.24 -3.14
N ARG A 95 -14.93 7.39 -3.36
CA ARG A 95 -16.18 7.53 -4.11
C ARG A 95 -15.89 8.30 -5.38
N HIS A 96 -16.51 7.90 -6.50
CA HIS A 96 -16.38 8.56 -7.81
C HIS A 96 -14.92 8.83 -8.21
N PRO A 97 -14.09 7.78 -8.43
CA PRO A 97 -12.74 7.96 -8.93
C PRO A 97 -12.77 8.66 -10.30
N ASN A 98 -11.82 9.56 -10.55
CA ASN A 98 -11.68 10.24 -11.84
C ASN A 98 -10.94 9.32 -12.84
N CYS A 99 -11.61 8.26 -13.27
CA CYS A 99 -11.03 7.25 -14.16
C CYS A 99 -10.67 7.82 -15.53
N GLU A 100 -11.41 8.81 -16.03
CA GLU A 100 -11.13 9.48 -17.32
C GLU A 100 -9.75 10.13 -17.35
N ALA A 101 -9.32 10.71 -16.22
CA ALA A 101 -7.99 11.32 -16.08
C ALA A 101 -6.93 10.36 -15.50
N CYS A 102 -7.28 9.08 -15.27
CA CYS A 102 -6.38 8.12 -14.63
C CYS A 102 -5.39 7.52 -15.64
N PRO A 103 -4.06 7.62 -15.42
CA PRO A 103 -3.07 7.05 -16.33
C PRO A 103 -2.95 5.53 -16.24
N LEU A 104 -3.68 4.89 -15.31
CA LEU A 104 -3.58 3.46 -15.03
C LEU A 104 -4.78 2.66 -15.57
N THR A 105 -5.71 3.28 -16.30
CA THR A 105 -6.94 2.63 -16.78
C THR A 105 -6.69 1.38 -17.62
N SER A 106 -5.63 1.36 -18.44
CA SER A 106 -5.23 0.19 -19.22
C SER A 106 -4.77 -1.00 -18.38
N PHE A 107 -4.41 -0.77 -17.11
CA PHE A 107 -3.92 -1.78 -16.16
C PHE A 107 -4.84 -1.95 -14.95
N CYS A 108 -6.05 -1.37 -14.96
CA CYS A 108 -6.91 -1.28 -13.79
C CYS A 108 -8.13 -2.20 -13.93
N ASP A 109 -8.13 -3.30 -13.19
CA ASP A 109 -9.23 -4.28 -13.15
C ASP A 109 -10.58 -3.64 -12.80
N TYR A 110 -10.59 -2.68 -11.87
CA TYR A 110 -11.80 -1.94 -11.48
C TYR A 110 -12.38 -1.14 -12.66
N PHE A 111 -11.53 -0.45 -13.43
CA PHE A 111 -12.01 0.32 -14.58
C PHE A 111 -12.51 -0.59 -15.70
N GLN A 112 -11.75 -1.63 -16.02
CA GLN A 112 -12.10 -2.55 -17.10
C GLN A 112 -13.45 -3.25 -16.84
N SER A 113 -13.69 -3.70 -15.62
CA SER A 113 -14.95 -4.36 -15.22
C SER A 113 -16.19 -3.45 -15.23
N HIS A 114 -16.02 -2.14 -15.01
CA HIS A 114 -17.15 -1.18 -14.99
C HIS A 114 -17.31 -0.42 -16.32
N SER A 115 -16.32 -0.49 -17.20
CA SER A 115 -16.38 0.14 -18.53
C SER A 115 -17.28 -0.58 -19.54
N SER A 116 -17.60 -1.86 -19.29
CA SER A 116 -18.51 -2.66 -20.13
C SER A 116 -19.99 -2.30 -19.97
N GLU A 117 -20.37 -1.54 -18.94
CA GLU A 117 -21.76 -1.15 -18.66
C GLU A 117 -22.15 0.21 -19.28
N SER A 118 -21.23 0.85 -20.01
CA SER A 118 -21.45 2.16 -20.65
C SER A 118 -21.28 2.14 -22.18
N ARG A 119 -21.41 0.96 -22.80
CA ARG A 119 -21.52 0.80 -24.26
C ARG A 119 -22.89 0.28 -24.65
#